data_AF-A0A330GB43-F1
#
_entry.id   AF-A0A330GB43-F1
#
_cell.length_a   1.000
_cell.length_b   1.000
_cell.length_c   1.000
_cell.angle_alpha   90.00
_cell.angle_beta   90.00
_cell.angle_gamma   90.00
#
_symmetry.space_group_name_H-M   'P 1'
#
loop_
_entity.id
_entity.type
_entity.pdbx_description
1 polymer ?
#
loop_
_entity_poly.entity_id
_entity_poly.type
_entity_poly.pdbx_seq_one_letter_code
_entity_poly.pdbx_strand_id
1 'polypeptide(L)'
;MNPTIRDTLPHKETPFLRVLHIVVAVLVLAQIINSNFTESEALHESGLNGIVTWIHVISGFGLIFCGIAMLAWMLTQRGFKYYFAWLALDFRGIVDDIRTLTQRQLPDAHAGGMAATVQGLGVLALLGVALCGAAWFVLNATLGPVSPVTESVLGLHKFLTVFIETYFWAHGFMGLVHMYLTLRAQRKYQYSE
;
A
#
# COMPACT_ATOMS: atom_id res chain seq x y z
N MET A 1 25.03 -19.56 10.61
CA MET A 1 24.37 -18.44 11.34
C MET A 1 22.90 -18.81 11.53
N ASN A 2 22.34 -18.63 12.73
CA ASN A 2 20.90 -18.87 12.92
C ASN A 2 20.08 -17.88 12.07
N PRO A 3 19.10 -18.34 11.28
CA PRO A 3 18.26 -17.45 10.49
C PRO A 3 17.46 -16.54 11.42
N THR A 4 17.62 -15.22 11.29
CA THR A 4 16.83 -14.26 12.05
C THR A 4 15.67 -13.73 11.22
N ILE A 5 14.53 -13.44 11.86
CA ILE A 5 13.35 -12.84 11.20
C ILE A 5 13.71 -11.53 10.47
N ARG A 6 14.73 -10.80 10.94
CA ARG A 6 15.24 -9.60 10.28
C ARG A 6 15.76 -9.86 8.87
N ASP A 7 16.28 -11.07 8.61
CA ASP A 7 16.80 -11.46 7.30
C ASP A 7 15.69 -11.73 6.28
N THR A 8 14.44 -11.94 6.73
CA THR A 8 13.30 -12.18 5.85
C THR A 8 12.46 -10.93 5.58
N LEU A 9 12.79 -9.80 6.22
CA LEU A 9 12.11 -8.53 5.95
C LEU A 9 12.43 -8.02 4.54
N PRO A 10 11.46 -7.40 3.84
CA PRO A 10 11.66 -6.88 2.50
C PRO A 10 12.76 -5.79 2.45
N HIS A 11 13.31 -5.55 1.26
CA HIS A 11 14.27 -4.46 1.00
C HIS A 11 15.54 -4.49 1.87
N LYS A 12 16.12 -5.69 2.10
CA LYS A 12 17.34 -5.85 2.92
C LYS A 12 18.51 -4.97 2.48
N GLU A 13 18.68 -4.84 1.19
CA GLU A 13 19.78 -4.05 0.59
C GLU A 13 19.50 -2.54 0.59
N THR A 14 18.29 -2.08 0.96
CA THR A 14 17.89 -0.67 0.89
C THR A 14 17.18 -0.22 2.18
N PRO A 15 17.92 0.12 3.25
CA PRO A 15 17.36 0.39 4.58
C PRO A 15 16.38 1.56 4.59
N PHE A 16 16.62 2.61 3.80
CA PHE A 16 15.69 3.73 3.65
C PHE A 16 14.32 3.27 3.13
N LEU A 17 14.29 2.53 2.03
CA LEU A 17 13.05 2.03 1.43
C LEU A 17 12.32 1.06 2.38
N ARG A 18 13.07 0.23 3.11
CA ARG A 18 12.52 -0.66 4.13
C ARG A 18 11.79 0.13 5.21
N VAL A 19 12.43 1.16 5.78
CA VAL A 19 11.81 2.00 6.82
C VAL A 19 10.60 2.72 6.26
N LEU A 20 10.70 3.32 5.08
CA LEU A 20 9.59 4.01 4.43
C LEU A 20 8.39 3.08 4.20
N HIS A 21 8.62 1.86 3.71
CA HIS A 21 7.58 0.86 3.51
C HIS A 21 6.92 0.45 4.83
N ILE A 22 7.70 0.21 5.89
CA ILE A 22 7.14 -0.12 7.22
C ILE A 22 6.30 1.03 7.76
N VAL A 23 6.77 2.27 7.64
CA VAL A 23 6.03 3.46 8.06
C VAL A 23 4.70 3.55 7.28
N VAL A 24 4.73 3.40 5.96
CA VAL A 24 3.51 3.39 5.14
C VAL A 24 2.56 2.28 5.55
N ALA A 25 3.06 1.05 5.77
CA ALA A 25 2.23 -0.08 6.19
C ALA A 25 1.55 0.17 7.54
N VAL A 26 2.28 0.70 8.53
CA VAL A 26 1.74 1.03 9.85
C VAL A 26 0.71 2.16 9.75
N LEU A 27 1.00 3.20 8.97
CA LEU A 27 0.07 4.32 8.78
C LEU A 27 -1.20 3.87 8.05
N VAL A 28 -1.10 3.03 7.01
CA VAL A 28 -2.28 2.46 6.32
C VAL A 28 -3.09 1.58 7.27
N LEU A 29 -2.45 0.74 8.09
CA LEU A 29 -3.17 -0.05 9.09
C LEU A 29 -3.90 0.85 10.09
N ALA A 30 -3.23 1.91 10.56
CA ALA A 30 -3.84 2.89 11.45
C ALA A 30 -5.03 3.58 10.78
N GLN A 31 -4.95 3.92 9.49
CA GLN A 31 -6.06 4.49 8.71
C GLN A 31 -7.27 3.56 8.64
N ILE A 32 -7.05 2.27 8.35
CA ILE A 32 -8.11 1.25 8.26
C ILE A 32 -8.79 1.03 9.62
N ILE A 33 -8.03 1.04 10.72
CA ILE A 33 -8.62 0.89 12.06
C ILE A 33 -9.38 2.17 12.43
N ASN A 34 -8.75 3.33 12.23
CA ASN A 34 -9.26 4.63 12.62
C ASN A 34 -10.51 5.03 11.83
N SER A 35 -10.61 4.64 10.55
CA SER A 35 -11.75 4.98 9.69
C SER A 35 -13.10 4.46 10.19
N ASN A 36 -13.12 3.41 11.02
CA ASN A 36 -14.34 2.89 11.65
C ASN A 36 -14.89 3.80 12.76
N PHE A 37 -14.09 4.77 13.21
CA PHE A 37 -14.41 5.67 14.30
C PHE A 37 -14.44 7.14 13.86
N THR A 38 -14.21 7.42 12.57
CA THR A 38 -14.24 8.78 12.04
C THR A 38 -15.64 9.18 11.59
N GLU A 39 -16.04 10.37 12.01
CA GLU A 39 -17.29 11.00 11.63
C GLU A 39 -16.98 12.33 10.92
N SER A 40 -17.55 12.53 9.74
CA SER A 40 -17.31 13.74 8.93
C SER A 40 -17.76 15.02 9.63
N GLU A 41 -18.76 14.93 10.50
CA GLU A 41 -19.29 16.05 11.28
C GLU A 41 -18.42 16.36 12.51
N ALA A 42 -17.61 15.41 12.97
CA ALA A 42 -16.76 15.56 14.16
C ALA A 42 -15.54 16.47 13.95
N LEU A 43 -15.33 17.03 12.76
CA LEU A 43 -14.23 17.98 12.49
C LEU A 43 -14.29 19.24 13.38
N HIS A 44 -15.49 19.60 13.84
CA HIS A 44 -15.72 20.76 14.71
C HIS A 44 -15.99 20.38 16.17
N GLU A 45 -15.97 19.08 16.51
CA GLU A 45 -16.26 18.60 17.85
C GLU A 45 -15.00 18.52 18.72
N SER A 46 -15.14 18.90 20.00
CA SER A 46 -14.14 18.65 21.03
C SER A 46 -14.45 17.31 21.72
N GLY A 47 -13.68 16.27 21.41
CA GLY A 47 -13.89 14.94 21.96
C GLY A 47 -13.01 13.87 21.33
N LEU A 48 -13.19 12.62 21.75
CA LEU A 48 -12.46 11.48 21.18
C LEU A 48 -12.70 11.36 19.67
N ASN A 49 -13.94 11.51 19.20
CA ASN A 49 -14.28 11.47 17.78
C ASN A 49 -13.52 12.55 16.98
N GLY A 50 -13.49 13.79 17.48
CA GLY A 50 -12.71 14.87 16.87
C GLY A 50 -11.21 14.56 16.80
N ILE A 51 -10.60 14.04 17.89
CA ILE A 51 -9.18 13.66 17.93
C ILE A 51 -8.89 12.54 16.90
N VAL A 52 -9.72 11.52 16.88
CA VAL A 52 -9.66 10.35 15.98
C VAL A 52 -9.74 10.81 14.52
N THR A 53 -10.68 11.69 14.19
CA THR A 53 -10.81 12.34 12.88
C THR A 53 -9.59 13.18 12.51
N TRP A 54 -9.03 13.98 13.42
CA TRP A 54 -7.82 14.75 13.13
C TRP A 54 -6.58 13.88 12.93
N ILE A 55 -6.44 12.79 13.69
CA ILE A 55 -5.37 11.80 13.46
C ILE A 55 -5.51 11.19 12.07
N HIS A 56 -6.73 10.83 11.65
CA HIS A 56 -7.02 10.31 10.31
C HIS A 56 -6.60 11.32 9.22
N VAL A 57 -7.01 12.58 9.35
CA VAL A 57 -6.68 13.64 8.39
C VAL A 57 -5.17 13.89 8.31
N ILE A 58 -4.51 14.14 9.45
CA ILE A 58 -3.09 14.48 9.50
C ILE A 58 -2.23 13.32 8.97
N SER A 59 -2.50 12.09 9.40
CA SER A 59 -1.74 10.93 8.91
C SER A 59 -2.08 10.60 7.45
N GLY A 60 -3.29 10.91 6.97
CA GLY A 60 -3.67 10.82 5.56
C GLY A 60 -2.85 11.77 4.68
N PHE A 61 -2.66 13.02 5.10
CA PHE A 61 -1.73 13.94 4.43
C PHE A 61 -0.29 13.42 4.46
N GLY A 62 0.17 12.87 5.59
CA GLY A 62 1.48 12.22 5.69
C GLY A 62 1.67 11.11 4.66
N LEU A 63 0.64 10.28 4.44
CA LEU A 63 0.66 9.21 3.45
C LEU A 63 0.78 9.70 2.00
N ILE A 64 0.33 10.91 1.68
CA ILE A 64 0.56 11.51 0.36
C ILE A 64 2.06 11.71 0.13
N PHE A 65 2.76 12.32 1.10
CA PHE A 65 4.21 12.55 0.99
C PHE A 65 4.99 11.24 0.94
N CYS A 66 4.66 10.27 1.80
CA CYS A 66 5.29 8.96 1.78
C CYS A 66 5.03 8.20 0.48
N GLY A 67 3.80 8.26 -0.04
CA GLY A 67 3.42 7.63 -1.31
C GLY A 67 4.16 8.23 -2.51
N ILE A 68 4.29 9.56 -2.56
CA ILE A 68 5.08 10.26 -3.59
C ILE A 68 6.55 9.87 -3.49
N ALA A 69 7.11 9.84 -2.29
CA ALA A 69 8.50 9.42 -2.07
C ALA A 69 8.74 7.97 -2.54
N MET A 70 7.81 7.04 -2.22
CA MET A 70 7.87 5.66 -2.72
C MET A 70 7.78 5.60 -4.24
N LEU A 71 6.83 6.31 -4.85
CA LEU A 71 6.66 6.34 -6.30
C LEU A 71 7.92 6.88 -7.00
N ALA A 72 8.45 8.00 -6.53
CA ALA A 72 9.66 8.61 -7.07
C ALA A 72 10.86 7.65 -6.96
N TRP A 73 11.01 6.97 -5.82
CA TRP A 73 12.04 5.97 -5.64
C TRP A 73 11.88 4.78 -6.60
N MET A 74 10.66 4.26 -6.75
CA MET A 74 10.36 3.18 -7.69
C MET A 74 10.76 3.56 -9.12
N LEU A 75 10.32 4.73 -9.58
CA LEU A 75 10.59 5.22 -10.93
C LEU A 75 12.08 5.48 -11.18
N THR A 76 12.82 6.00 -10.20
CA THR A 76 14.25 6.27 -10.35
C THR A 76 15.11 4.99 -10.36
N GLN A 77 14.71 3.96 -9.61
CA GLN A 77 15.51 2.73 -9.48
C GLN A 77 15.29 1.71 -10.61
N ARG A 78 14.05 1.54 -11.07
CA ARG A 78 13.71 0.50 -12.07
C ARG A 78 12.98 1.05 -13.30
N GLY A 79 12.51 2.30 -13.26
CA GLY A 79 11.77 2.91 -14.36
C GLY A 79 10.28 2.54 -14.40
N PHE A 80 9.53 3.32 -15.18
CA PHE A 80 8.07 3.19 -15.31
C PHE A 80 7.62 1.80 -15.80
N LYS A 81 8.23 1.30 -16.87
CA LYS A 81 7.84 0.01 -17.49
C LYS A 81 8.00 -1.18 -16.55
N TYR A 82 8.84 -1.07 -15.52
CA TYR A 82 9.02 -2.15 -14.55
C TYR A 82 7.74 -2.43 -13.76
N TYR A 83 7.07 -1.38 -13.28
CA TYR A 83 5.88 -1.49 -12.42
C TYR A 83 4.56 -1.29 -13.18
N PHE A 84 4.61 -0.58 -14.30
CA PHE A 84 3.44 -0.10 -15.03
C PHE A 84 3.38 -0.59 -16.49
N ALA A 85 3.95 -1.76 -16.78
CA ALA A 85 3.90 -2.39 -18.11
C ALA A 85 2.46 -2.53 -18.65
N TRP A 86 1.50 -2.84 -17.77
CA TRP A 86 0.08 -2.97 -18.08
C TRP A 86 -0.56 -1.67 -18.62
N LEU A 87 -0.05 -0.49 -18.23
CA LEU A 87 -0.49 0.80 -18.80
C LEU A 87 -0.03 0.96 -20.25
N ALA A 88 1.02 0.25 -20.66
CA ALA A 88 1.46 0.14 -22.05
C ALA A 88 0.87 -1.08 -22.76
N LEU A 89 -0.17 -1.71 -22.18
CA LEU A 89 -0.81 -2.92 -22.68
C LEU A 89 0.14 -4.13 -22.82
N ASP A 90 1.26 -4.14 -22.09
CA ASP A 90 2.20 -5.26 -22.05
C ASP A 90 1.90 -6.16 -20.84
N PHE A 91 1.22 -7.28 -21.11
CA PHE A 91 0.82 -8.26 -20.10
C PHE A 91 1.67 -9.54 -20.12
N ARG A 92 2.72 -9.61 -20.94
CA ARG A 92 3.51 -10.84 -21.16
C ARG A 92 4.10 -11.37 -19.85
N GLY A 93 4.67 -10.48 -19.03
CA GLY A 93 5.25 -10.86 -17.74
C GLY A 93 4.22 -11.43 -16.76
N ILE A 94 3.00 -10.89 -16.73
CA ILE A 94 1.91 -11.43 -15.89
C ILE A 94 1.50 -12.83 -16.38
N VAL A 95 1.42 -13.04 -17.70
CA VAL A 95 1.07 -14.35 -18.27
C VAL A 95 2.14 -15.40 -17.95
N ASP A 96 3.42 -15.04 -18.05
CA ASP A 96 4.53 -15.93 -17.70
C ASP A 96 4.51 -16.31 -16.20
N ASP A 97 4.21 -15.35 -15.34
CA ASP A 97 4.05 -15.57 -13.91
C ASP A 97 2.86 -16.48 -13.58
N ILE A 98 1.72 -16.29 -14.25
CA ILE A 98 0.55 -17.19 -14.12
C ILE A 98 0.95 -18.61 -14.53
N ARG A 99 1.65 -18.78 -15.64
CA ARG A 99 2.14 -20.10 -16.08
C ARG A 99 3.06 -20.73 -15.02
N THR A 100 3.95 -19.94 -14.41
CA THR A 100 4.82 -20.41 -13.32
C THR A 100 4.00 -20.86 -12.10
N LEU A 101 2.99 -20.09 -11.71
CA LEU A 101 2.07 -20.46 -10.63
C LEU A 101 1.29 -21.75 -10.93
N THR A 102 0.87 -21.99 -12.18
CA THR A 102 0.20 -23.25 -12.55
C THR A 102 1.10 -24.48 -12.34
N GLN A 103 2.43 -24.28 -12.37
CA GLN A 103 3.43 -25.31 -12.07
C GLN A 103 3.72 -25.44 -10.57
N ARG A 104 2.96 -24.75 -9.71
CA ARG A 104 3.14 -24.68 -8.25
C ARG A 104 4.50 -24.10 -7.83
N GLN A 105 5.09 -23.28 -8.69
CA GLN A 105 6.31 -22.53 -8.40
C GLN A 105 5.97 -21.07 -8.17
N LEU A 106 6.72 -20.41 -7.27
CA LEU A 106 6.57 -18.97 -7.05
C LEU A 106 7.43 -18.23 -8.08
N PRO A 107 6.85 -17.29 -8.84
CA PRO A 107 7.61 -16.50 -9.79
C PRO A 107 8.59 -15.55 -9.08
N ASP A 108 9.73 -15.30 -9.73
CA ASP A 108 10.69 -14.31 -9.29
C ASP A 108 10.22 -12.89 -9.62
N ALA A 109 10.67 -11.91 -8.84
CA ALA A 109 10.33 -10.51 -9.12
C ALA A 109 11.09 -9.99 -10.36
N HIS A 110 10.36 -9.61 -11.41
CA HIS A 110 10.92 -9.03 -12.62
C HIS A 110 10.04 -7.90 -13.19
N ALA A 111 10.57 -7.20 -14.21
CA ALA A 111 9.87 -6.11 -14.90
C ALA A 111 8.57 -6.62 -15.53
N GLY A 112 7.45 -5.92 -15.30
CA GLY A 112 6.15 -6.26 -15.87
C GLY A 112 5.51 -7.56 -15.35
N GLY A 113 6.14 -8.24 -14.37
CA GLY A 113 5.56 -9.39 -13.68
C GLY A 113 4.49 -8.98 -12.67
N MET A 114 3.82 -9.96 -12.07
CA MET A 114 2.78 -9.76 -11.05
C MET A 114 3.31 -9.04 -9.82
N ALA A 115 4.49 -9.40 -9.31
CA ALA A 115 5.05 -8.77 -8.12
C ALA A 115 5.28 -7.26 -8.32
N ALA A 116 5.85 -6.88 -9.45
CA ALA A 116 6.07 -5.48 -9.80
C ALA A 116 4.75 -4.73 -10.07
N THR A 117 3.79 -5.40 -10.72
CA THR A 117 2.45 -4.85 -10.98
C THR A 117 1.69 -4.58 -9.68
N VAL A 118 1.66 -5.56 -8.76
CA VAL A 118 1.04 -5.42 -7.44
C VAL A 118 1.68 -4.25 -6.70
N GLN A 119 3.00 -4.15 -6.65
CA GLN A 119 3.68 -3.02 -6.01
C GLN A 119 3.28 -1.66 -6.63
N GLY A 120 3.18 -1.59 -7.96
CA GLY A 120 2.70 -0.39 -8.66
C GLY A 120 1.25 -0.03 -8.31
N LEU A 121 0.34 -1.02 -8.35
CA LEU A 121 -1.06 -0.85 -8.00
C LEU A 121 -1.25 -0.39 -6.55
N GLY A 122 -0.45 -0.91 -5.61
CA GLY A 122 -0.48 -0.50 -4.21
C GLY A 122 -0.20 0.98 -4.02
N VAL A 123 0.84 1.50 -4.67
CA VAL A 123 1.21 2.92 -4.59
C VAL A 123 0.15 3.81 -5.27
N LEU A 124 -0.41 3.38 -6.41
CA LEU A 124 -1.49 4.11 -7.07
C LEU A 124 -2.78 4.13 -6.23
N ALA A 125 -3.16 3.00 -5.62
CA ALA A 125 -4.31 2.93 -4.73
C ALA A 125 -4.14 3.84 -3.52
N LEU A 126 -2.95 3.81 -2.89
CA LEU A 126 -2.60 4.67 -1.77
C LEU A 126 -2.69 6.16 -2.12
N LEU A 127 -2.08 6.56 -3.23
CA LEU A 127 -2.10 7.97 -3.67
C LEU A 127 -3.51 8.40 -4.08
N GLY A 128 -4.25 7.54 -4.79
CA GLY A 128 -5.61 7.82 -5.22
C GLY A 128 -6.54 8.10 -4.05
N VAL A 129 -6.57 7.21 -3.04
CA VAL A 129 -7.44 7.38 -1.87
C VAL A 129 -7.03 8.58 -1.01
N ALA A 130 -5.72 8.80 -0.81
CA ALA A 130 -5.22 9.89 0.03
C ALA A 130 -5.41 11.27 -0.62
N LEU A 131 -5.14 11.40 -1.92
CA LEU A 131 -5.41 12.64 -2.67
C LEU A 131 -6.92 12.93 -2.74
N CYS A 132 -7.76 11.90 -2.89
CA CYS A 132 -9.21 12.06 -2.84
C CYS A 132 -9.69 12.54 -1.46
N GLY A 133 -9.13 12.00 -0.36
CA GLY A 133 -9.42 12.47 1.00
C GLY A 133 -8.97 13.91 1.24
N ALA A 134 -7.80 14.31 0.74
CA ALA A 134 -7.34 15.69 0.79
C ALA A 134 -8.23 16.64 -0.01
N ALA A 135 -8.68 16.22 -1.21
CA ALA A 135 -9.63 16.98 -2.01
C ALA A 135 -10.97 17.16 -1.28
N TRP A 136 -11.49 16.10 -0.65
CA TRP A 136 -12.68 16.17 0.19
C TRP A 136 -12.50 17.18 1.33
N PHE A 137 -11.37 17.13 2.04
CA PHE A 137 -11.08 18.05 3.15
C PHE A 137 -11.12 19.52 2.72
N VAL A 138 -10.50 19.85 1.57
CA VAL A 138 -10.52 21.20 1.00
C VAL A 138 -11.93 21.62 0.59
N LEU A 139 -12.69 20.74 -0.06
CA LEU A 139 -14.07 21.02 -0.48
C LEU A 139 -15.00 21.22 0.72
N ASN A 140 -14.86 20.40 1.77
CA ASN A 140 -15.61 20.56 3.00
C ASN A 140 -15.32 21.91 3.67
N ALA A 141 -14.05 22.34 3.70
CA ALA A 141 -13.65 23.62 4.28
C ALA A 141 -14.11 24.85 3.47
N THR A 142 -14.33 24.71 2.16
CA THR A 142 -14.62 25.83 1.25
C THR A 142 -16.09 25.93 0.85
N LEU A 143 -16.73 24.80 0.57
CA LEU A 143 -18.12 24.71 0.11
C LEU A 143 -19.07 24.19 1.20
N GLY A 144 -18.53 23.67 2.30
CA GLY A 144 -19.30 23.04 3.37
C GLY A 144 -19.70 21.58 3.07
N PRO A 145 -20.22 20.88 4.09
CA PRO A 145 -20.55 19.46 4.02
C PRO A 145 -21.77 19.16 3.13
N VAL A 146 -22.73 20.09 3.03
CA VAL A 146 -23.99 19.92 2.29
C VAL A 146 -23.88 20.13 0.78
N SER A 147 -22.69 20.50 0.29
CA SER A 147 -22.46 20.68 -1.15
C SER A 147 -22.50 19.32 -1.87
N PRO A 148 -23.25 19.18 -2.98
CA PRO A 148 -23.31 17.92 -3.73
C PRO A 148 -21.94 17.42 -4.20
N VAL A 149 -21.02 18.35 -4.49
CA VAL A 149 -19.64 18.03 -4.89
C VAL A 149 -18.86 17.47 -3.70
N THR A 150 -18.98 18.07 -2.51
CA THR A 150 -18.34 17.57 -1.28
C THR A 150 -18.82 16.16 -0.95
N GLU A 151 -20.13 15.91 -1.00
CA GLU A 151 -20.69 14.57 -0.77
C GLU A 151 -20.23 13.55 -1.80
N SER A 152 -20.18 13.93 -3.08
CA SER A 152 -19.73 13.05 -4.16
C SER A 152 -18.26 12.64 -3.97
N VAL A 153 -17.39 13.59 -3.60
CA VAL A 153 -15.97 13.32 -3.35
C VAL A 153 -15.79 12.47 -2.09
N LEU A 154 -16.62 12.64 -1.05
CA LEU A 154 -16.63 11.74 0.10
C LEU A 154 -17.00 10.31 -0.30
N GLY A 155 -18.03 10.16 -1.13
CA GLY A 155 -18.45 8.87 -1.68
C GLY A 155 -17.34 8.21 -2.49
N LEU A 156 -16.65 8.98 -3.33
CA LEU A 156 -15.49 8.50 -4.08
C LEU A 156 -14.34 8.08 -3.15
N HIS A 157 -14.04 8.85 -2.11
CA HIS A 157 -13.01 8.49 -1.14
C HIS A 157 -13.33 7.16 -0.45
N LYS A 158 -14.57 6.98 0.03
CA LYS A 158 -15.07 5.71 0.62
C LYS A 158 -14.98 4.55 -0.37
N PHE A 159 -15.34 4.76 -1.63
CA PHE A 159 -15.19 3.74 -2.67
C PHE A 159 -13.71 3.37 -2.89
N LEU A 160 -12.82 4.37 -2.90
CA LEU A 160 -11.38 4.14 -3.10
C LEU A 160 -10.73 3.39 -1.92
N THR A 161 -11.29 3.45 -0.70
CA THR A 161 -10.74 2.68 0.43
C THR A 161 -10.76 1.18 0.18
N VAL A 162 -11.77 0.68 -0.56
CA VAL A 162 -11.89 -0.75 -0.91
C VAL A 162 -10.64 -1.27 -1.60
N PHE A 163 -10.02 -0.47 -2.49
CA PHE A 163 -8.81 -0.90 -3.21
C PHE A 163 -7.59 -0.97 -2.30
N ILE A 164 -7.39 0.02 -1.43
CA ILE A 164 -6.23 0.03 -0.52
C ILE A 164 -6.38 -1.02 0.59
N GLU A 165 -7.61 -1.26 1.08
CA GLU A 165 -7.90 -2.32 2.05
C GLU A 165 -7.65 -3.70 1.45
N THR A 166 -8.20 -3.95 0.26
CA THR A 166 -7.98 -5.21 -0.47
C THR A 166 -6.50 -5.42 -0.73
N TYR A 167 -5.80 -4.39 -1.19
CA TYR A 167 -4.36 -4.43 -1.40
C TYR A 167 -3.61 -4.76 -0.11
N PHE A 168 -3.89 -4.06 0.98
CA PHE A 168 -3.21 -4.23 2.27
C PHE A 168 -3.30 -5.67 2.76
N TRP A 169 -4.51 -6.25 2.75
CA TRP A 169 -4.71 -7.63 3.20
C TRP A 169 -4.08 -8.65 2.25
N ALA A 170 -4.30 -8.53 0.94
CA ALA A 170 -3.76 -9.49 -0.03
C ALA A 170 -2.23 -9.45 -0.09
N HIS A 171 -1.64 -8.26 -0.21
CA HIS A 171 -0.19 -8.06 -0.24
C HIS A 171 0.45 -8.44 1.10
N GLY A 172 -0.13 -8.01 2.22
CA GLY A 172 0.37 -8.33 3.56
C GLY A 172 0.37 -9.84 3.83
N PHE A 173 -0.71 -10.54 3.47
CA PHE A 173 -0.78 -11.99 3.56
C PHE A 173 0.29 -12.68 2.70
N MET A 174 0.43 -12.29 1.44
CA MET A 174 1.48 -12.82 0.56
C MET A 174 2.88 -12.58 1.16
N GLY A 175 3.15 -11.39 1.69
CA GLY A 175 4.41 -11.09 2.37
C GLY A 175 4.69 -12.03 3.55
N LEU A 176 3.68 -12.33 4.37
CA LEU A 176 3.78 -13.29 5.48
C LEU A 176 4.06 -14.72 4.98
N VAL A 177 3.38 -15.16 3.92
CA VAL A 177 3.63 -16.48 3.29
C VAL A 177 5.06 -16.57 2.77
N HIS A 178 5.55 -15.54 2.06
CA HIS A 178 6.92 -15.48 1.57
C HIS A 178 7.95 -15.56 2.71
N MET A 179 7.74 -14.81 3.80
CA MET A 179 8.60 -14.87 4.98
C MET A 179 8.61 -16.27 5.60
N TYR A 180 7.45 -16.89 5.78
CA TYR A 180 7.33 -18.24 6.34
C TYR A 180 8.06 -19.29 5.49
N LEU A 181 7.86 -19.27 4.17
CA LEU A 181 8.50 -20.21 3.24
C LEU A 181 10.03 -20.04 3.24
N THR A 182 10.51 -18.81 3.31
CA THR A 182 11.94 -18.50 3.38
C THR A 182 12.56 -19.03 4.67
N LEU A 183 11.92 -18.77 5.83
CA LEU A 183 12.38 -19.30 7.12
C LEU A 183 12.37 -20.82 7.18
N ARG A 184 11.37 -21.47 6.55
CA ARG A 184 11.29 -22.93 6.45
C ARG A 184 12.43 -23.49 5.59
N ALA A 185 12.72 -22.87 4.45
CA ALA A 185 13.81 -23.28 3.58
C ALA A 185 15.18 -23.13 4.27
N GLN A 186 15.45 -21.98 4.88
CA GLN A 186 16.71 -21.72 5.60
C GLN A 186 16.96 -22.73 6.73
N ARG A 187 15.92 -23.05 7.52
CA ARG A 187 16.03 -24.09 8.55
C ARG A 187 16.34 -25.46 7.97
N LYS A 188 15.70 -25.85 6.86
CA LYS A 188 15.96 -27.14 6.21
C LYS A 188 17.44 -27.27 5.80
N TYR A 189 18.03 -26.22 5.23
CA TYR A 189 19.45 -26.20 4.86
C TYR A 189 20.37 -26.31 6.08
N GLN A 190 20.05 -25.64 7.19
CA GLN A 190 20.84 -25.68 8.42
C GLN A 190 20.90 -27.08 9.09
N TYR A 191 19.92 -27.95 8.84
CA TYR A 191 19.89 -29.33 9.38
C TYR A 191 20.34 -30.40 8.38
N SER A 192 20.76 -30.00 7.17
CA SER A 192 21.31 -30.91 6.15
C SER A 192 22.83 -30.81 5.99
N GLU A 193 23.47 -29.89 6.71
CA GLU A 193 24.93 -29.80 6.93
C GLU A 193 25.27 -30.36 8.32
#